data_AF-A0A9E7ZUM0-F1
#
_entry.id   AF-A0A9E7ZUM0-F1
#
_cell.length_a   1.000
_cell.length_b   1.000
_cell.length_c   1.000
_cell.angle_alpha   90.00
_cell.angle_beta   90.00
_cell.angle_gamma   90.00
#
_symmetry.space_group_name_H-M   'P 1'
#
loop_
_entity.id
_entity.type
_entity.pdbx_description
1 polymer ?
#
loop_
_entity_poly.entity_id
_entity_poly.type
_entity_poly.pdbx_seq_one_letter_code
_entity_poly.pdbx_strand_id
1 'polypeptide(L)'
;MSMVEQEAPRTSSLQANSFAVLGATTRDGRGRLIELADERSLIVDGDGVQKAQSALLNIRARLAAEMGWFPGVAPGRAAAIVDSLSGKTAVDVPLDLPPLARANVLSATAQAMSDQVVSQEAATIFYRLALAVEDVDLDAVLRDINEDRSVAGFPPVRDENLILEEFELRKAEYRKVCNDVLDRLPSRTLVKVVDAVVQRGTREGNEHAPAFVQEVVAFYEFALQGFMEAELKNIEALNARALALASQGEASVAPVIEEIKKVAINFNNVVGPVQIVSKANGIDHAPTRNFAIEIRSLSISLHNDFGFLDTPSRITKFLNDNFALSDAVAEHLSTDIAYLKAAEEGKRKSEEDEQEFLRAITYSAEIGAMFKDKVSISPAGISWKNNHIALEAVTRIRWGGTRHSINGIPTGTAFMIAVGDDRSSFTIDTRKSEIYANMVDRIWRAVGVRLLVQTVKELKAGAAIRFGQAIVRDDGVTLLRHKVFGVNEPVSLTWREVNIWSQDGNFFIGSRTDKKVYVGLSYQNDENVPVLENMISAFFKTGRDRVSTLFD
;
A
#
# COMPACT_ATOMS: atom_id res chain seq x y z
N MET A 1 -31.14 -39.52 21.07
CA MET A 1 -31.96 -39.62 19.84
C MET A 1 -32.90 -38.43 19.86
N SER A 2 -32.42 -37.29 19.37
CA SER A 2 -33.19 -36.04 19.34
C SER A 2 -34.13 -36.12 18.14
N MET A 3 -35.43 -35.94 18.40
CA MET A 3 -36.43 -35.76 17.36
C MET A 3 -36.08 -34.48 16.63
N VAL A 4 -35.64 -34.61 15.37
CA VAL A 4 -35.60 -33.52 14.42
C VAL A 4 -37.06 -33.15 14.19
N GLU A 5 -37.48 -32.00 14.74
CA GLU A 5 -38.71 -31.33 14.34
C GLU A 5 -38.62 -31.13 12.82
N GLN A 6 -39.40 -31.92 12.05
CA GLN A 6 -39.58 -31.67 10.64
C GLN A 6 -40.33 -30.34 10.53
N GLU A 7 -39.65 -29.29 10.08
CA GLU A 7 -40.28 -28.04 9.65
C GLU A 7 -41.46 -28.37 8.73
N ALA A 8 -42.63 -27.76 8.99
CA ALA A 8 -43.79 -27.90 8.12
C ALA A 8 -43.40 -27.50 6.68
N PRO A 9 -43.85 -28.23 5.65
CA PRO A 9 -43.48 -27.93 4.27
C PRO A 9 -43.93 -26.52 3.90
N ARG A 10 -42.97 -25.67 3.50
CA ARG A 10 -43.22 -24.29 3.08
C ARG A 10 -43.99 -24.32 1.75
N THR A 11 -45.21 -23.76 1.73
CA THR A 11 -46.00 -23.63 0.50
C THR A 11 -45.33 -22.63 -0.44
N SER A 12 -44.96 -23.07 -1.64
CA SER A 12 -44.37 -22.21 -2.67
C SER A 12 -45.40 -21.31 -3.36
N SER A 13 -44.94 -20.25 -4.03
CA SER A 13 -45.73 -19.36 -4.88
C SER A 13 -46.50 -20.12 -5.96
N LEU A 14 -45.93 -21.19 -6.51
CA LEU A 14 -46.63 -22.07 -7.45
C LEU A 14 -47.74 -22.86 -6.76
N GLN A 15 -47.51 -23.45 -5.59
CA GLN A 15 -48.57 -24.16 -4.85
C GLN A 15 -49.67 -23.21 -4.34
N ALA A 16 -49.33 -21.94 -4.09
CA ALA A 16 -50.26 -20.88 -3.69
C ALA A 16 -50.98 -20.20 -4.87
N ASN A 17 -50.56 -20.48 -6.11
CA ASN A 17 -51.19 -19.91 -7.29
C ASN A 17 -52.66 -20.38 -7.40
N SER A 18 -53.56 -19.49 -7.81
CA SER A 18 -55.00 -19.80 -7.89
C SER A 18 -55.32 -21.01 -8.78
N PHE A 19 -54.54 -21.28 -9.82
CA PHE A 19 -54.68 -22.51 -10.61
C PHE A 19 -54.36 -23.77 -9.80
N ALA A 20 -53.28 -23.77 -9.02
CA ALA A 20 -52.93 -24.89 -8.13
C ALA A 20 -53.97 -25.11 -7.03
N VAL A 21 -54.41 -24.04 -6.38
CA VAL A 21 -55.38 -24.08 -5.27
C VAL A 21 -56.69 -24.74 -5.69
N LEU A 22 -57.18 -24.44 -6.90
CA LEU A 22 -58.40 -25.04 -7.43
C LEU A 22 -58.18 -26.39 -8.13
N GLY A 23 -56.93 -26.75 -8.45
CA GLY A 23 -56.64 -27.84 -9.40
C GLY A 23 -57.12 -27.54 -10.82
N ALA A 24 -57.14 -26.25 -11.19
CA ALA A 24 -57.56 -25.76 -12.49
C ALA A 24 -56.37 -25.60 -13.45
N THR A 25 -56.69 -25.47 -14.73
CA THR A 25 -55.75 -25.20 -15.83
C THR A 25 -56.03 -23.84 -16.47
N THR A 26 -55.04 -23.29 -17.16
CA THR A 26 -55.18 -22.04 -17.94
C THR A 26 -56.24 -22.14 -19.04
N ARG A 27 -56.62 -23.36 -19.44
CA ARG A 27 -57.61 -23.67 -20.47
C ARG A 27 -59.02 -23.89 -19.92
N ASP A 28 -59.21 -23.87 -18.60
CA ASP A 28 -60.53 -24.01 -17.99
C ASP A 28 -61.33 -22.71 -18.07
N GLY A 29 -62.54 -22.83 -18.60
CA GLY A 29 -63.50 -21.73 -18.70
C GLY A 29 -64.25 -21.45 -17.40
N ARG A 30 -65.01 -20.34 -17.37
CA ARG A 30 -65.70 -19.84 -16.17
C ARG A 30 -66.55 -20.90 -15.44
N GLY A 31 -67.33 -21.69 -16.18
CA GLY A 31 -68.17 -22.73 -15.59
C GLY A 31 -67.36 -23.80 -14.86
N ARG A 32 -66.29 -24.30 -15.49
CA ARG A 32 -65.41 -25.30 -14.90
C ARG A 32 -64.68 -24.80 -13.66
N LEU A 33 -64.26 -23.53 -13.66
CA LEU A 33 -63.63 -22.91 -12.47
C LEU A 33 -64.59 -22.82 -11.28
N ILE A 34 -65.89 -22.60 -11.53
CA ILE A 34 -66.91 -22.59 -10.48
C ILE A 34 -67.10 -24.00 -9.91
N GLU A 35 -67.24 -25.01 -10.78
CA GLU A 35 -67.34 -26.41 -10.37
C GLU A 35 -66.14 -26.85 -9.52
N LEU A 36 -64.91 -26.56 -9.97
CA LEU A 36 -63.69 -26.92 -9.24
C LEU A 36 -63.58 -26.23 -7.89
N ALA A 37 -64.05 -24.98 -7.78
CA ALA A 37 -64.08 -24.26 -6.52
C ALA A 37 -65.11 -24.85 -5.54
N ASP A 38 -66.29 -25.24 -6.03
CA ASP A 38 -67.31 -25.91 -5.22
C ASP A 38 -66.80 -27.27 -4.73
N GLU A 39 -66.19 -28.06 -5.62
CA GLU A 39 -65.57 -29.36 -5.29
C GLU A 39 -64.45 -29.21 -4.23
N ARG A 40 -63.55 -28.22 -4.40
CA ARG A 40 -62.42 -28.00 -3.47
C ARG A 40 -62.83 -27.45 -2.11
N SER A 41 -63.88 -26.64 -2.05
CA SER A 41 -64.40 -26.08 -0.80
C SER A 41 -64.98 -27.15 0.15
N LEU A 42 -65.24 -28.36 -0.35
CA LEU A 42 -65.66 -29.51 0.47
C LEU A 42 -64.49 -30.18 1.21
N ILE A 43 -63.24 -29.92 0.79
CA ILE A 43 -62.04 -30.66 1.24
C ILE A 43 -61.07 -29.76 2.02
N VAL A 44 -61.01 -28.46 1.67
CA VAL A 44 -60.06 -27.48 2.21
C VAL A 44 -60.81 -26.25 2.72
N ASP A 45 -60.21 -25.47 3.63
CA ASP A 45 -60.78 -24.22 4.15
C ASP A 45 -61.27 -23.28 3.02
N GLY A 46 -62.51 -22.80 3.17
CA GLY A 46 -63.27 -22.17 2.09
C GLY A 46 -62.77 -20.78 1.67
N ASP A 47 -62.10 -20.04 2.56
CA ASP A 47 -61.64 -18.67 2.27
C ASP A 47 -60.56 -18.63 1.18
N GLY A 48 -59.60 -19.57 1.21
CA GLY A 48 -58.55 -19.69 0.19
C GLY A 48 -59.11 -20.06 -1.20
N VAL A 49 -60.10 -20.96 -1.22
CA VAL A 49 -60.76 -21.42 -2.45
C VAL A 49 -61.60 -20.31 -3.09
N GLN A 50 -62.36 -19.55 -2.28
CA GLN A 50 -63.14 -18.40 -2.77
C GLN A 50 -62.26 -17.29 -3.33
N LYS A 51 -61.12 -16.99 -2.68
CA LYS A 51 -60.14 -16.03 -3.18
C LYS A 51 -59.54 -16.47 -4.52
N ALA A 52 -59.15 -17.73 -4.65
CA ALA A 52 -58.61 -18.28 -5.88
C ALA A 52 -59.64 -18.25 -7.03
N GLN A 53 -60.89 -18.63 -6.77
CA GLN A 53 -61.99 -18.53 -7.74
C GLN A 53 -62.19 -17.08 -8.20
N SER A 54 -62.28 -16.14 -7.26
CA SER A 54 -62.47 -14.72 -7.54
C SER A 54 -61.34 -14.15 -8.40
N ALA A 55 -60.09 -14.54 -8.11
CA ALA A 55 -58.91 -14.14 -8.88
C ALA A 55 -58.97 -14.66 -10.33
N LEU A 56 -59.34 -15.93 -10.56
CA LEU A 56 -59.37 -16.51 -11.90
C LEU A 56 -60.57 -16.07 -12.76
N LEU A 57 -61.64 -15.56 -12.15
CA LEU A 57 -62.79 -15.00 -12.86
C LEU A 57 -62.61 -13.53 -13.25
N ASN A 58 -61.80 -12.77 -12.49
CA ASN A 58 -61.47 -11.38 -12.80
C ASN A 58 -60.34 -11.31 -13.85
N ILE A 59 -60.54 -10.59 -14.95
CA ILE A 59 -59.61 -10.58 -16.10
C ILE A 59 -58.19 -10.11 -15.73
N ARG A 60 -58.06 -9.11 -14.84
CA ARG A 60 -56.77 -8.55 -14.43
C ARG A 60 -56.09 -9.44 -13.40
N ALA A 61 -56.81 -9.91 -12.39
CA ALA A 61 -56.26 -10.83 -11.40
C ALA A 61 -55.89 -12.19 -12.01
N ARG A 62 -56.65 -12.66 -13.01
CA ARG A 62 -56.32 -13.85 -13.79
C ARG A 62 -55.00 -13.67 -14.54
N LEU A 63 -54.72 -12.48 -15.10
CA LEU A 63 -53.46 -12.21 -15.78
C LEU A 63 -52.28 -12.39 -14.82
N ALA A 64 -52.37 -11.83 -13.61
CA ALA A 64 -51.34 -12.01 -12.58
C ALA A 64 -51.14 -13.50 -12.24
N ALA A 65 -52.23 -14.27 -12.13
CA ALA A 65 -52.17 -15.72 -11.91
C ALA A 65 -51.53 -16.47 -13.08
N GLU A 66 -51.83 -16.10 -14.33
CA GLU A 66 -51.24 -16.69 -15.55
C GLU A 66 -49.73 -16.39 -15.65
N MET A 67 -49.34 -15.13 -15.42
CA MET A 67 -47.93 -14.70 -15.38
C MET A 67 -47.12 -15.45 -14.31
N GLY A 68 -47.74 -15.76 -13.17
CA GLY A 68 -47.16 -16.56 -12.09
C GLY A 68 -47.29 -18.07 -12.24
N TRP A 69 -47.72 -18.57 -13.39
CA TRP A 69 -47.94 -19.98 -13.65
C TRP A 69 -46.94 -20.54 -14.67
N PHE A 70 -47.40 -21.32 -15.63
CA PHE A 70 -46.59 -21.91 -16.69
C PHE A 70 -47.06 -21.50 -18.10
N PRO A 71 -46.98 -20.20 -18.48
CA PRO A 71 -47.25 -19.80 -19.86
C PRO A 71 -46.43 -20.63 -20.86
N GLY A 72 -47.09 -21.10 -21.92
CA GLY A 72 -46.45 -21.89 -22.98
C GLY A 72 -46.23 -23.36 -22.62
N VAL A 73 -46.72 -23.84 -21.47
CA VAL A 73 -46.53 -25.23 -21.01
C VAL A 73 -47.86 -25.97 -21.00
N ALA A 74 -47.88 -27.19 -21.55
CA ALA A 74 -49.07 -28.03 -21.55
C ALA A 74 -49.58 -28.31 -20.12
N PRO A 75 -50.90 -28.25 -19.84
CA PRO A 75 -51.45 -28.36 -18.48
C PRO A 75 -51.03 -29.61 -17.70
N GLY A 76 -50.99 -30.78 -18.35
CA GLY A 76 -50.55 -32.02 -17.70
C GLY A 76 -49.08 -31.98 -17.25
N ARG A 77 -48.21 -31.29 -18.01
CA ARG A 77 -46.81 -31.08 -17.65
C ARG A 77 -46.68 -30.06 -16.52
N ALA A 78 -47.45 -28.98 -16.55
CA ALA A 78 -47.49 -27.99 -15.47
C ALA A 78 -47.90 -28.63 -14.13
N ALA A 79 -48.97 -29.43 -14.13
CA ALA A 79 -49.42 -30.16 -12.94
C ALA A 79 -48.33 -31.10 -12.40
N ALA A 80 -47.69 -31.90 -13.27
CA ALA A 80 -46.62 -32.81 -12.86
C ALA A 80 -45.42 -32.07 -12.22
N ILE A 81 -45.09 -30.87 -12.70
CA ILE A 81 -44.02 -30.06 -12.09
C ILE A 81 -44.45 -29.57 -10.71
N VAL A 82 -45.67 -29.05 -10.54
CA VAL A 82 -46.17 -28.58 -9.23
C VAL A 82 -46.23 -29.71 -8.21
N ASP A 83 -46.69 -30.89 -8.62
CA ASP A 83 -46.70 -32.08 -7.77
C ASP A 83 -45.27 -32.46 -7.33
N SER A 84 -44.28 -32.29 -8.21
CA SER A 84 -42.88 -32.59 -7.91
C SER A 84 -42.23 -31.63 -6.90
N LEU A 85 -42.78 -30.43 -6.71
CA LEU A 85 -42.34 -29.46 -5.69
C LEU A 85 -42.77 -29.88 -4.28
N SER A 86 -43.76 -30.77 -4.17
CA SER A 86 -44.31 -31.19 -2.88
C SER A 86 -43.37 -32.17 -2.18
N GLY A 87 -42.74 -31.74 -1.08
CA GLY A 87 -41.97 -32.60 -0.18
C GLY A 87 -40.54 -32.92 -0.61
N LYS A 88 -39.97 -32.22 -1.59
CA LYS A 88 -38.56 -32.38 -2.01
C LYS A 88 -37.75 -31.10 -1.79
N THR A 89 -36.55 -31.27 -1.25
CA THR A 89 -35.56 -30.19 -1.00
C THR A 89 -34.81 -29.76 -2.25
N ALA A 90 -34.83 -30.56 -3.33
CA ALA A 90 -34.18 -30.25 -4.59
C ALA A 90 -35.07 -30.69 -5.76
N VAL A 91 -35.34 -29.74 -6.68
CA VAL A 91 -36.12 -29.96 -7.89
C VAL A 91 -35.18 -29.73 -9.07
N ASP A 92 -35.02 -30.75 -9.92
CA ASP A 92 -34.31 -30.57 -11.17
C ASP A 92 -35.20 -29.77 -12.11
N VAL A 93 -34.89 -28.48 -12.28
CA VAL A 93 -35.68 -27.58 -13.12
C VAL A 93 -35.36 -27.88 -14.59
N PRO A 94 -36.34 -28.32 -15.40
CA PRO A 94 -36.09 -28.65 -16.80
C PRO A 94 -35.67 -27.42 -17.61
N LEU A 95 -34.62 -27.56 -18.42
CA LEU A 95 -34.08 -26.47 -19.23
C LEU A 95 -34.96 -26.11 -20.44
N ASP A 96 -35.80 -27.04 -20.88
CA ASP A 96 -36.69 -26.89 -22.04
C ASP A 96 -38.00 -26.15 -21.73
N LEU A 97 -38.21 -25.72 -20.48
CA LEU A 97 -39.33 -24.85 -20.14
C LEU A 97 -39.18 -23.46 -20.76
N PRO A 98 -40.29 -22.81 -21.18
CA PRO A 98 -40.29 -21.39 -21.54
C PRO A 98 -39.67 -20.54 -20.41
N PRO A 99 -38.93 -19.47 -20.73
CA PRO A 99 -38.16 -18.71 -19.75
C PRO A 99 -38.96 -18.24 -18.51
N LEU A 100 -40.16 -17.69 -18.71
CA LEU A 100 -41.01 -17.24 -17.59
C LEU A 100 -41.48 -18.40 -16.69
N ALA A 101 -41.92 -19.50 -17.30
CA ALA A 101 -42.29 -20.71 -16.55
C ALA A 101 -41.09 -21.28 -15.78
N ARG A 102 -39.90 -21.26 -16.40
CA ARG A 102 -38.64 -21.68 -15.77
C ARG A 102 -38.29 -20.78 -14.58
N ALA A 103 -38.44 -19.46 -14.72
CA ALA A 103 -38.22 -18.51 -13.62
C ALA A 103 -39.20 -18.74 -12.45
N ASN A 104 -40.48 -18.97 -12.73
CA ASN A 104 -41.48 -19.33 -11.71
C ASN A 104 -41.10 -20.59 -10.94
N VAL A 105 -40.64 -21.65 -11.63
CA VAL A 105 -40.19 -22.88 -10.97
C VAL A 105 -38.92 -22.65 -10.14
N LEU A 106 -37.94 -21.91 -10.65
CA LEU A 106 -36.71 -21.60 -9.91
C LEU A 106 -36.98 -20.77 -8.66
N SER A 107 -37.90 -19.80 -8.74
CA SER A 107 -38.34 -19.02 -7.59
C SER A 107 -39.07 -19.89 -6.56
N ALA A 108 -39.99 -20.75 -6.99
CA ALA A 108 -40.67 -21.71 -6.11
C ALA A 108 -39.67 -22.70 -5.45
N THR A 109 -38.65 -23.14 -6.19
CA THR A 109 -37.58 -23.99 -5.67
C THR A 109 -36.77 -23.26 -4.61
N ALA A 110 -36.45 -21.97 -4.82
CA ALA A 110 -35.76 -21.15 -3.84
C ALA A 110 -36.59 -20.97 -2.55
N GLN A 111 -37.91 -20.77 -2.66
CA GLN A 111 -38.79 -20.65 -1.48
C GLN A 111 -38.78 -21.92 -0.60
N ALA A 112 -38.68 -23.09 -1.22
CA ALA A 112 -38.64 -24.38 -0.55
C ALA A 112 -37.27 -24.73 0.05
N MET A 113 -36.24 -23.91 -0.15
CA MET A 113 -34.92 -24.15 0.43
C MET A 113 -34.96 -24.14 1.96
N SER A 114 -34.22 -25.06 2.56
CA SER A 114 -34.00 -25.09 4.01
C SER A 114 -33.02 -24.02 4.43
N ASP A 115 -33.07 -23.65 5.70
CA ASP A 115 -32.15 -22.65 6.28
C ASP A 115 -30.70 -23.19 6.41
N GLN A 116 -30.50 -24.48 6.12
CA GLN A 116 -29.22 -25.17 6.07
C GLN A 116 -28.77 -25.49 4.63
N VAL A 117 -29.36 -24.84 3.62
CA VAL A 117 -29.03 -25.06 2.21
C VAL A 117 -27.52 -24.87 1.95
N VAL A 118 -26.97 -25.72 1.10
CA VAL A 118 -25.58 -25.62 0.68
C VAL A 118 -25.42 -24.36 -0.18
N SER A 119 -24.46 -23.50 0.18
CA SER A 119 -24.25 -22.21 -0.52
C SER A 119 -24.16 -22.32 -2.06
N GLN A 120 -23.54 -23.38 -2.59
CA GLN A 120 -23.43 -23.60 -4.03
C GLN A 120 -24.76 -23.97 -4.70
N GLU A 121 -25.66 -24.65 -3.99
CA GLU A 121 -26.99 -25.00 -4.51
C GLU A 121 -27.86 -23.74 -4.59
N ALA A 122 -27.90 -22.95 -3.51
CA ALA A 122 -28.59 -21.66 -3.49
C ALA A 122 -28.08 -20.73 -4.60
N ALA A 123 -26.75 -20.59 -4.72
CA ALA A 123 -26.13 -19.76 -5.75
C ALA A 123 -26.46 -20.24 -7.17
N THR A 124 -26.52 -21.56 -7.40
CA THR A 124 -26.88 -22.11 -8.70
C THR A 124 -28.32 -21.78 -9.07
N ILE A 125 -29.26 -21.90 -8.13
CA ILE A 125 -30.67 -21.54 -8.38
C ILE A 125 -30.82 -20.05 -8.65
N PHE A 126 -30.17 -19.19 -7.86
CA PHE A 126 -30.24 -17.74 -8.06
C PHE A 126 -29.66 -17.31 -9.40
N TYR A 127 -28.52 -17.88 -9.78
CA TYR A 127 -27.91 -17.60 -11.08
C TYR A 127 -28.78 -18.10 -12.25
N ARG A 128 -29.32 -19.32 -12.16
CA ARG A 128 -30.26 -19.84 -13.18
C ARG A 128 -31.54 -19.01 -13.26
N LEU A 129 -32.02 -18.49 -12.13
CA LEU A 129 -33.19 -17.61 -12.09
C LEU A 129 -32.88 -16.30 -12.80
N ALA A 130 -31.71 -15.71 -12.55
CA ALA A 130 -31.26 -14.51 -13.25
C ALA A 130 -31.25 -14.71 -14.78
N LEU A 131 -30.64 -15.81 -15.26
CA LEU A 131 -30.63 -16.14 -16.69
C LEU A 131 -32.05 -16.35 -17.24
N ALA A 132 -32.90 -17.08 -16.51
CA ALA A 132 -34.28 -17.32 -16.94
C ALA A 132 -35.10 -16.02 -17.04
N VAL A 133 -34.84 -15.03 -16.18
CA VAL A 133 -35.46 -13.70 -16.23
C VAL A 133 -34.96 -12.88 -17.43
N GLU A 134 -33.66 -12.94 -17.74
CA GLU A 134 -33.09 -12.24 -18.89
C GLU A 134 -33.53 -12.82 -20.24
N ASP A 135 -33.78 -14.12 -20.28
CA ASP A 135 -34.24 -14.82 -21.48
C ASP A 135 -35.74 -14.57 -21.80
N VAL A 136 -36.49 -13.87 -20.93
CA VAL A 136 -37.94 -13.69 -21.13
C VAL A 136 -38.24 -12.80 -22.33
N ASP A 137 -38.91 -13.39 -23.32
CA ASP A 137 -39.57 -12.69 -24.42
C ASP A 137 -41.05 -12.43 -24.06
N LEU A 138 -41.38 -11.16 -23.78
CA LEU A 138 -42.74 -10.77 -23.40
C LEU A 138 -43.76 -10.95 -24.52
N ASP A 139 -43.35 -10.88 -25.79
CA ASP A 139 -44.25 -11.12 -26.91
C ASP A 139 -44.62 -12.60 -27.00
N ALA A 140 -43.66 -13.50 -26.73
CA ALA A 140 -43.92 -14.92 -26.62
C ALA A 140 -44.88 -15.24 -25.48
N VAL A 141 -44.64 -14.65 -24.30
CA VAL A 141 -45.53 -14.81 -23.13
C VAL A 141 -46.95 -14.33 -23.44
N LEU A 142 -47.11 -13.17 -24.09
CA LEU A 142 -48.41 -12.64 -24.47
C LEU A 142 -49.14 -13.57 -25.45
N ARG A 143 -48.43 -14.11 -26.45
CA ARG A 143 -48.98 -15.10 -27.39
C ARG A 143 -49.49 -16.34 -26.65
N ASP A 144 -48.64 -16.94 -25.81
CA ASP A 144 -48.96 -18.17 -25.09
C ASP A 144 -50.18 -18.00 -24.16
N ILE A 145 -50.25 -16.88 -23.44
CA ILE A 145 -51.40 -16.57 -22.57
C ILE A 145 -52.68 -16.42 -23.40
N ASN A 146 -52.62 -15.73 -24.53
CA ASN A 146 -53.80 -15.50 -25.37
C ASN A 146 -54.29 -16.77 -26.07
N GLU A 147 -53.39 -17.69 -26.43
CA GLU A 147 -53.75 -19.01 -26.95
C GLU A 147 -54.57 -19.81 -25.93
N ASP A 148 -54.10 -19.90 -24.68
CA ASP A 148 -54.83 -20.61 -23.62
C ASP A 148 -56.15 -19.91 -23.25
N ARG A 149 -56.17 -18.57 -23.19
CA ARG A 149 -57.40 -17.80 -22.95
C ARG A 149 -58.45 -18.00 -24.04
N SER A 150 -58.01 -18.12 -25.30
CA SER A 150 -58.91 -18.41 -26.42
C SER A 150 -59.59 -19.77 -26.23
N VAL A 151 -58.86 -20.79 -25.77
CA VAL A 151 -59.42 -22.11 -25.44
C VAL A 151 -60.39 -22.02 -24.26
N ALA A 152 -60.05 -21.25 -23.23
CA ALA A 152 -60.86 -21.07 -22.02
C ALA A 152 -62.08 -20.15 -22.20
N GLY A 153 -62.21 -19.45 -23.33
CA GLY A 153 -63.28 -18.47 -23.57
C GLY A 153 -63.14 -17.17 -22.77
N PHE A 154 -61.92 -16.79 -22.40
CA PHE A 154 -61.59 -15.49 -21.80
C PHE A 154 -61.15 -14.49 -22.88
N PRO A 155 -61.43 -13.18 -22.72
CA PRO A 155 -60.99 -12.19 -23.68
C PRO A 155 -59.44 -12.10 -23.71
N PRO A 156 -58.85 -11.89 -24.89
CA PRO A 156 -57.40 -11.77 -25.02
C PRO A 156 -56.90 -10.49 -24.35
N VAL A 157 -55.69 -10.55 -23.80
CA VAL A 157 -54.93 -9.38 -23.39
C VAL A 157 -54.47 -8.65 -24.65
N ARG A 158 -54.83 -7.38 -24.79
CA ARG A 158 -54.52 -6.55 -25.98
C ARG A 158 -53.51 -5.46 -25.71
N ASP A 159 -53.42 -5.01 -24.46
CA ASP A 159 -52.50 -3.96 -24.07
C ASP A 159 -51.20 -4.61 -23.58
N GLU A 160 -50.13 -4.46 -24.36
CA GLU A 160 -48.81 -5.00 -24.07
C GLU A 160 -48.22 -4.42 -22.76
N ASN A 161 -48.59 -3.19 -22.40
CA ASN A 161 -48.14 -2.59 -21.15
C ASN A 161 -48.61 -3.39 -19.93
N LEU A 162 -49.78 -4.03 -20.03
CA LEU A 162 -50.28 -4.87 -18.95
C LEU A 162 -49.40 -6.10 -18.71
N ILE A 163 -48.74 -6.64 -19.75
CA ILE A 163 -47.79 -7.75 -19.61
C ILE A 163 -46.49 -7.24 -18.99
N LEU A 164 -45.99 -6.10 -19.46
CA LEU A 164 -44.79 -5.48 -18.93
C LEU A 164 -44.92 -5.16 -17.44
N GLU A 165 -46.01 -4.51 -17.03
CA GLU A 165 -46.29 -4.19 -15.63
C GLU A 165 -46.33 -5.44 -14.75
N GLU A 166 -47.05 -6.47 -15.18
CA GLU A 166 -47.13 -7.73 -14.42
C GLU A 166 -45.80 -8.47 -14.38
N PHE A 167 -44.96 -8.34 -15.42
CA PHE A 167 -43.61 -8.89 -15.43
C PHE A 167 -42.68 -8.14 -14.47
N GLU A 168 -42.75 -6.81 -14.38
CA GLU A 168 -42.00 -6.04 -13.38
C GLU A 168 -42.41 -6.41 -11.95
N LEU A 169 -43.71 -6.59 -11.68
CA LEU A 169 -44.20 -7.11 -10.40
C LEU A 169 -43.65 -8.51 -10.13
N ARG A 170 -43.62 -9.37 -11.15
CA ARG A 170 -43.07 -10.73 -11.04
C ARG A 170 -41.58 -10.74 -10.73
N LYS A 171 -40.78 -9.87 -11.35
CA LYS A 171 -39.36 -9.68 -11.01
C LYS A 171 -39.17 -9.21 -9.57
N ALA A 172 -40.01 -8.30 -9.09
CA ALA A 172 -39.97 -7.86 -7.69
C ALA A 172 -40.27 -9.01 -6.72
N GLU A 173 -41.22 -9.90 -7.04
CA GLU A 173 -41.49 -11.11 -6.26
C GLU A 173 -40.29 -12.09 -6.27
N TYR A 174 -39.67 -12.31 -7.42
CA TYR A 174 -38.46 -13.15 -7.51
C TYR A 174 -37.32 -12.61 -6.65
N ARG A 175 -37.09 -11.30 -6.69
CA ARG A 175 -36.06 -10.62 -5.89
C ARG A 175 -36.36 -10.78 -4.41
N LYS A 176 -37.62 -10.58 -4.00
CA LYS A 176 -38.06 -10.79 -2.62
C LYS A 176 -37.76 -12.22 -2.16
N VAL A 177 -38.04 -13.23 -2.98
CA VAL A 177 -37.72 -14.62 -2.64
C VAL A 177 -36.22 -14.83 -2.42
N CYS A 178 -35.36 -14.31 -3.30
CA CYS A 178 -33.92 -14.39 -3.10
C CYS A 178 -33.48 -13.73 -1.79
N ASN A 179 -34.02 -12.55 -1.49
CA ASN A 179 -33.72 -11.83 -0.25
C ASN A 179 -34.22 -12.58 0.99
N ASP A 180 -35.46 -13.06 0.99
CA ASP A 180 -36.03 -13.86 2.08
C ASP A 180 -35.20 -15.14 2.34
N VAL A 181 -34.64 -15.74 1.28
CA VAL A 181 -33.71 -16.86 1.43
C VAL A 181 -32.42 -16.39 2.08
N LEU A 182 -31.79 -15.32 1.60
CA LEU A 182 -30.52 -14.79 2.15
C LEU A 182 -30.66 -14.39 3.62
N ASP A 183 -31.74 -13.70 3.99
CA ASP A 183 -32.00 -13.19 5.34
C ASP A 183 -32.13 -14.30 6.40
N ARG A 184 -32.51 -15.52 5.98
CA ARG A 184 -32.58 -16.69 6.87
C ARG A 184 -31.24 -17.40 7.06
N LEU A 185 -30.25 -17.14 6.20
CA LEU A 185 -28.98 -17.84 6.24
C LEU A 185 -28.05 -17.25 7.32
N PRO A 186 -27.22 -18.08 7.96
CA PRO A 186 -26.12 -17.58 8.77
C PRO A 186 -25.21 -16.67 7.94
N SER A 187 -24.69 -15.58 8.52
CA SER A 187 -23.95 -14.54 7.77
C SER A 187 -22.82 -15.13 6.90
N ARG A 188 -22.07 -16.11 7.41
CA ARG A 188 -20.97 -16.75 6.67
C ARG A 188 -21.46 -17.55 5.44
N THR A 189 -22.65 -18.12 5.51
CA THR A 189 -23.27 -18.84 4.39
C THR A 189 -23.86 -17.84 3.39
N LEU A 190 -24.51 -16.79 3.87
CA LEU A 190 -25.03 -15.69 3.05
C LEU A 190 -23.93 -15.11 2.15
N VAL A 191 -22.79 -14.69 2.74
CA VAL A 191 -21.66 -14.13 1.97
C VAL A 191 -21.20 -15.11 0.89
N LYS A 192 -21.08 -16.40 1.21
CA LYS A 192 -20.69 -17.42 0.24
C LYS A 192 -21.70 -17.60 -0.89
N VAL A 193 -23.00 -17.47 -0.61
CA VAL A 193 -24.03 -17.54 -1.65
C VAL A 193 -23.88 -16.35 -2.59
N VAL A 194 -23.83 -15.13 -2.07
CA VAL A 194 -23.73 -13.92 -2.89
C VAL A 194 -22.43 -13.90 -3.70
N ASP A 195 -21.29 -14.23 -3.08
CA ASP A 195 -20.01 -14.39 -3.79
C ASP A 195 -20.14 -15.40 -4.94
N ALA A 196 -20.66 -16.60 -4.66
CA ALA A 196 -20.79 -17.64 -5.68
C ALA A 196 -21.80 -17.31 -6.80
N VAL A 197 -22.80 -16.44 -6.55
CA VAL A 197 -23.69 -15.90 -7.58
C VAL A 197 -22.95 -14.89 -8.46
N VAL A 198 -22.21 -13.96 -7.84
CA VAL A 198 -21.45 -12.92 -8.55
C VAL A 198 -20.35 -13.52 -9.40
N GLN A 199 -19.58 -14.47 -8.87
CA GLN A 199 -18.50 -15.14 -9.61
C GLN A 199 -19.03 -15.82 -10.87
N ARG A 200 -20.19 -16.49 -10.79
CA ARG A 200 -20.87 -17.09 -11.95
C ARG A 200 -21.38 -16.04 -12.93
N GLY A 201 -22.04 -14.99 -12.43
CA GLY A 201 -22.66 -13.96 -13.24
C GLY A 201 -21.66 -13.06 -13.99
N THR A 202 -20.46 -12.90 -13.45
CA THR A 202 -19.45 -11.98 -14.02
C THR A 202 -18.28 -12.70 -14.69
N ARG A 203 -18.28 -14.04 -14.76
CA ARG A 203 -17.10 -14.84 -15.09
C ARG A 203 -15.84 -14.36 -14.33
N GLU A 204 -15.95 -14.30 -13.01
CA GLU A 204 -14.88 -13.84 -12.11
C GLU A 204 -14.51 -12.35 -12.31
N GLY A 205 -15.49 -11.50 -12.60
CA GLY A 205 -15.32 -10.05 -12.78
C GLY A 205 -14.84 -9.61 -14.17
N ASN A 206 -14.91 -10.50 -15.17
CA ASN A 206 -14.50 -10.23 -16.56
C ASN A 206 -15.65 -9.81 -17.49
N GLU A 207 -16.90 -10.09 -17.10
CA GLU A 207 -18.11 -9.76 -17.85
C GLU A 207 -19.11 -9.02 -16.95
N HIS A 208 -19.98 -8.21 -17.56
CA HIS A 208 -21.09 -7.58 -16.84
C HIS A 208 -22.01 -8.66 -16.25
N ALA A 209 -22.35 -8.50 -14.98
CA ALA A 209 -23.32 -9.38 -14.34
C ALA A 209 -24.71 -9.23 -14.98
N PRO A 210 -25.52 -10.30 -15.04
CA PRO A 210 -26.93 -10.21 -15.33
C PRO A 210 -27.63 -9.10 -14.53
N ALA A 211 -28.58 -8.38 -15.12
CA ALA A 211 -29.27 -7.27 -14.48
C ALA A 211 -29.91 -7.70 -13.14
N PHE A 212 -30.52 -8.88 -13.11
CA PHE A 212 -31.09 -9.44 -11.89
C PHE A 212 -30.04 -9.76 -10.82
N VAL A 213 -28.83 -10.19 -11.21
CA VAL A 213 -27.71 -10.38 -10.27
C VAL A 213 -27.26 -9.05 -9.68
N GLN A 214 -27.17 -8.00 -10.49
CA GLN A 214 -26.84 -6.65 -10.00
C GLN A 214 -27.86 -6.17 -8.96
N GLU A 215 -29.15 -6.43 -9.17
CA GLU A 215 -30.20 -6.09 -8.20
C GLU A 215 -30.07 -6.84 -6.87
N VAL A 216 -29.75 -8.13 -6.89
CA VAL A 216 -29.51 -8.93 -5.67
C VAL A 216 -28.29 -8.39 -4.92
N VAL A 217 -27.23 -8.04 -5.63
CA VAL A 217 -26.01 -7.46 -5.02
C VAL A 217 -26.26 -6.07 -4.47
N ALA A 218 -27.07 -5.24 -5.12
CA ALA A 218 -27.44 -3.92 -4.61
C ALA A 218 -28.22 -4.01 -3.29
N PHE A 219 -29.13 -4.99 -3.15
CA PHE A 219 -29.80 -5.24 -1.87
C PHE A 219 -28.83 -5.71 -0.79
N TYR A 220 -27.91 -6.60 -1.16
CA TYR A 220 -26.85 -7.06 -0.25
C TYR A 220 -25.96 -5.89 0.21
N GLU A 221 -25.50 -5.03 -0.69
CA GLU A 221 -24.70 -3.85 -0.38
C GLU A 221 -25.44 -2.90 0.57
N PHE A 222 -26.74 -2.67 0.34
CA PHE A 222 -27.57 -1.87 1.23
C PHE A 222 -27.58 -2.42 2.65
N ALA A 223 -27.69 -3.74 2.82
CA ALA A 223 -27.62 -4.38 4.14
C ALA A 223 -26.23 -4.28 4.79
N LEU A 224 -25.16 -4.07 4.01
CA LEU A 224 -23.79 -3.94 4.50
C LEU A 224 -23.41 -2.53 4.96
N GLN A 225 -24.22 -1.50 4.72
CA GLN A 225 -23.84 -0.10 5.01
C GLN A 225 -23.37 0.09 6.47
N GLY A 226 -24.15 -0.39 7.44
CA GLY A 226 -23.77 -0.31 8.85
C GLY A 226 -22.50 -1.08 9.21
N PHE A 227 -22.26 -2.23 8.55
CA PHE A 227 -21.02 -2.99 8.72
C PHE A 227 -19.82 -2.22 8.17
N MET A 228 -19.91 -1.69 6.95
CA MET A 228 -18.81 -0.95 6.32
C MET A 228 -18.43 0.30 7.11
N GLU A 229 -19.41 1.04 7.63
CA GLU A 229 -19.16 2.21 8.48
C GLU A 229 -18.51 1.83 9.81
N ALA A 230 -18.93 0.73 10.43
CA ALA A 230 -18.36 0.26 11.69
C ALA A 230 -16.91 -0.22 11.51
N GLU A 231 -16.62 -0.94 10.43
CA GLU A 231 -15.27 -1.42 10.10
C GLU A 231 -14.33 -0.25 9.78
N LEU A 232 -14.80 0.78 9.08
CA LEU A 232 -14.00 1.99 8.84
C LEU A 232 -13.61 2.69 10.16
N LYS A 233 -14.59 2.91 11.05
CA LYS A 233 -14.33 3.48 12.39
C LYS A 233 -13.38 2.60 13.23
N ASN A 234 -13.48 1.28 13.07
CA ASN A 234 -12.57 0.36 13.74
C ASN A 234 -11.13 0.53 13.25
N ILE A 235 -10.92 0.64 11.93
CA ILE A 235 -9.60 0.94 11.36
C ILE A 235 -9.08 2.31 11.84
N GLU A 236 -9.90 3.36 11.86
CA GLU A 236 -9.51 4.68 12.38
C GLU A 236 -9.00 4.57 13.83
N ALA A 237 -9.71 3.82 14.68
CA ALA A 237 -9.30 3.59 16.07
C ALA A 237 -7.99 2.77 16.17
N LEU A 238 -7.82 1.75 15.34
CA LEU A 238 -6.60 0.95 15.28
C LEU A 238 -5.40 1.76 14.78
N ASN A 239 -5.61 2.63 13.79
CA ASN A 239 -4.61 3.57 13.29
C ASN A 239 -4.16 4.52 14.40
N ALA A 240 -5.10 5.15 15.11
CA ALA A 240 -4.78 6.03 16.24
C ALA A 240 -3.98 5.28 17.33
N ARG A 241 -4.34 4.02 17.62
CA ARG A 241 -3.60 3.18 18.57
C ARG A 241 -2.18 2.87 18.09
N ALA A 242 -2.02 2.53 16.81
CA ALA A 242 -0.71 2.26 16.21
C ALA A 242 0.21 3.48 16.30
N LEU A 243 -0.30 4.68 15.99
CA LEU A 243 0.45 5.93 16.09
C LEU A 243 0.85 6.27 17.53
N ALA A 244 -0.04 6.04 18.50
CA ALA A 244 0.28 6.25 19.92
C ALA A 244 1.40 5.32 20.43
N LEU A 245 1.54 4.12 19.86
CA LEU A 245 2.58 3.15 20.20
C LEU A 245 3.89 3.37 19.41
N ALA A 246 3.86 4.12 18.32
CA ALA A 246 5.02 4.29 17.44
C ALA A 246 6.20 4.99 18.13
N SER A 247 5.94 5.88 19.10
CA SER A 247 6.99 6.51 19.92
C SER A 247 7.79 5.51 20.78
N GLN A 248 7.24 4.31 21.02
CA GLN A 248 7.89 3.21 21.75
C GLN A 248 8.69 2.28 20.82
N GLY A 249 8.81 2.64 19.54
CA GLY A 249 9.54 1.88 18.54
C GLY A 249 8.65 0.98 17.68
N GLU A 250 9.20 0.59 16.53
CA GLU A 250 8.49 -0.11 15.47
C GLU A 250 7.93 -1.48 15.90
N ALA A 251 8.65 -2.20 16.75
CA ALA A 251 8.21 -3.49 17.29
C ALA A 251 6.91 -3.40 18.10
N SER A 252 6.66 -2.26 18.75
CA SER A 252 5.45 -2.02 19.56
C SER A 252 4.19 -1.84 18.70
N VAL A 253 4.35 -1.46 17.43
CA VAL A 253 3.24 -1.27 16.48
C VAL A 253 2.79 -2.58 15.85
N ALA A 254 3.69 -3.56 15.71
CA ALA A 254 3.46 -4.81 14.98
C ALA A 254 2.18 -5.57 15.38
N PRO A 255 1.81 -5.72 16.68
CA PRO A 255 0.57 -6.40 17.05
C PRO A 255 -0.69 -5.69 16.53
N VAL A 256 -0.68 -4.35 16.48
CA VAL A 256 -1.79 -3.55 15.94
C VAL A 256 -1.92 -3.75 14.44
N ILE A 257 -0.80 -3.82 13.72
CA ILE A 257 -0.80 -4.08 12.27
C ILE A 257 -1.40 -5.44 11.95
N GLU A 258 -1.11 -6.48 12.75
CA GLU A 258 -1.72 -7.79 12.55
C GLU A 258 -3.23 -7.80 12.86
N GLU A 259 -3.72 -6.92 13.74
CA GLU A 259 -5.15 -6.69 13.94
C GLU A 259 -5.78 -5.99 12.73
N ILE A 260 -5.17 -4.90 12.24
CA ILE A 260 -5.61 -4.18 11.03
C ILE A 260 -5.73 -5.13 9.84
N LYS A 261 -4.74 -6.01 9.63
CA LYS A 261 -4.78 -7.00 8.55
C LYS A 261 -5.96 -7.95 8.67
N LYS A 262 -6.28 -8.43 9.88
CA LYS A 262 -7.43 -9.33 10.09
C LYS A 262 -8.75 -8.63 9.80
N VAL A 263 -8.89 -7.39 10.25
CA VAL A 263 -10.06 -6.53 10.00
C VAL A 263 -10.21 -6.30 8.48
N ALA A 264 -9.13 -5.94 7.79
CA ALA A 264 -9.13 -5.75 6.34
C ALA A 264 -9.46 -7.02 5.54
N ILE A 265 -8.91 -8.18 5.93
CA ILE A 265 -9.25 -9.47 5.30
C ILE A 265 -10.74 -9.78 5.50
N ASN A 266 -11.27 -9.57 6.70
CA ASN A 266 -12.69 -9.77 6.97
C ASN A 266 -13.56 -8.84 6.13
N PHE A 267 -13.20 -7.55 6.08
CA PHE A 267 -13.87 -6.55 5.25
C PHE A 267 -13.92 -6.99 3.78
N ASN A 268 -12.79 -7.38 3.19
CA ASN A 268 -12.76 -7.83 1.79
C ASN A 268 -13.53 -9.13 1.57
N ASN A 269 -13.56 -10.05 2.53
CA ASN A 269 -14.37 -11.26 2.40
C ASN A 269 -15.87 -10.96 2.36
N VAL A 270 -16.34 -9.98 3.14
CA VAL A 270 -17.76 -9.61 3.19
C VAL A 270 -18.14 -8.70 2.02
N VAL A 271 -17.32 -7.70 1.71
CA VAL A 271 -17.61 -6.69 0.69
C VAL A 271 -17.18 -7.15 -0.72
N GLY A 272 -16.39 -8.22 -0.83
CA GLY A 272 -15.85 -8.76 -2.08
C GLY A 272 -16.87 -8.91 -3.22
N PRO A 273 -18.08 -9.46 -3.00
CA PRO A 273 -19.07 -9.57 -4.08
C PRO A 273 -19.47 -8.22 -4.67
N VAL A 274 -19.56 -7.17 -3.85
CA VAL A 274 -19.85 -5.80 -4.29
C VAL A 274 -18.68 -5.22 -5.08
N GLN A 275 -17.44 -5.49 -4.63
CA GLN A 275 -16.22 -5.05 -5.33
C GLN A 275 -16.13 -5.65 -6.73
N ILE A 276 -16.45 -6.94 -6.89
CA ILE A 276 -16.41 -7.63 -8.18
C ILE A 276 -17.44 -7.05 -9.15
N VAL A 277 -18.69 -6.83 -8.71
CA VAL A 277 -19.72 -6.21 -9.56
C VAL A 277 -19.35 -4.78 -9.94
N SER A 278 -18.82 -3.99 -8.99
CA SER A 278 -18.37 -2.62 -9.25
C SER A 278 -17.27 -2.59 -10.32
N LYS A 279 -16.26 -3.47 -10.19
CA LYS A 279 -15.19 -3.64 -11.17
C LYS A 279 -15.73 -4.07 -12.54
N ALA A 280 -16.61 -5.06 -12.59
CA ALA A 280 -17.22 -5.53 -13.84
C ALA A 280 -17.99 -4.39 -14.56
N ASN A 281 -18.54 -3.45 -13.80
CA ASN A 281 -19.21 -2.27 -14.31
C ASN A 281 -18.27 -1.08 -14.60
N GLY A 282 -16.97 -1.21 -14.34
CA GLY A 282 -15.99 -0.14 -14.52
C GLY A 282 -16.15 1.02 -13.53
N ILE A 283 -16.70 0.76 -12.35
CA ILE A 283 -16.95 1.76 -11.30
C ILE A 283 -16.11 1.43 -10.06
N ASP A 284 -15.48 2.44 -9.48
CA ASP A 284 -14.80 2.29 -8.19
C ASP A 284 -15.80 2.25 -7.02
N HIS A 285 -15.70 1.21 -6.19
CA HIS A 285 -16.49 1.11 -4.96
C HIS A 285 -15.91 2.01 -3.86
N ALA A 286 -16.55 3.18 -3.65
CA ALA A 286 -16.05 4.22 -2.75
C ALA A 286 -15.81 3.76 -1.29
N PRO A 287 -16.69 2.98 -0.64
CA PRO A 287 -16.42 2.46 0.70
C PRO A 287 -15.14 1.63 0.79
N THR A 288 -14.87 0.76 -0.18
CA THR A 288 -13.63 -0.04 -0.25
C THR A 288 -12.41 0.85 -0.43
N ARG A 289 -12.49 1.83 -1.35
CA ARG A 289 -11.39 2.78 -1.57
C ARG A 289 -11.07 3.56 -0.30
N ASN A 290 -12.08 4.12 0.37
CA ASN A 290 -11.89 4.91 1.59
C ASN A 290 -11.27 4.07 2.71
N PHE A 291 -11.75 2.83 2.88
CA PHE A 291 -11.19 1.89 3.86
C PHE A 291 -9.70 1.58 3.61
N ALA A 292 -9.31 1.34 2.36
CA ALA A 292 -7.91 1.10 2.00
C ALA A 292 -7.04 2.35 2.16
N ILE A 293 -7.56 3.54 1.80
CA ILE A 293 -6.88 4.82 1.98
C ILE A 293 -6.63 5.09 3.46
N GLU A 294 -7.56 4.74 4.34
CA GLU A 294 -7.37 4.91 5.77
C GLU A 294 -6.23 4.02 6.31
N ILE A 295 -6.13 2.76 5.88
CA ILE A 295 -4.97 1.92 6.25
C ILE A 295 -3.66 2.48 5.65
N ARG A 296 -3.72 3.01 4.42
CA ARG A 296 -2.58 3.65 3.75
C ARG A 296 -2.10 4.89 4.53
N SER A 297 -3.01 5.66 5.12
CA SER A 297 -2.67 6.86 5.91
C SER A 297 -1.72 6.50 7.06
N LEU A 298 -1.93 5.37 7.72
CA LEU A 298 -1.05 4.87 8.77
C LEU A 298 0.36 4.57 8.25
N SER A 299 0.49 3.93 7.08
CA SER A 299 1.79 3.67 6.44
C SER A 299 2.59 4.97 6.24
N ILE A 300 1.91 5.99 5.73
CA ILE A 300 2.49 7.32 5.47
C ILE A 300 2.94 7.98 6.78
N SER A 301 2.08 8.02 7.79
CA SER A 301 2.41 8.66 9.07
C SER A 301 3.54 7.92 9.81
N LEU A 302 3.56 6.58 9.79
CA LEU A 302 4.65 5.81 10.40
C LEU A 302 6.00 6.09 9.73
N HIS A 303 6.02 6.29 8.42
CA HIS A 303 7.24 6.68 7.72
C HIS A 303 7.63 8.13 8.02
N ASN A 304 6.71 9.07 7.81
CA ASN A 304 7.00 10.51 7.87
C ASN A 304 7.34 10.99 9.28
N ASP A 305 6.58 10.52 10.29
CA ASP A 305 6.69 11.05 11.65
C ASP A 305 7.69 10.27 12.51
N PHE A 306 7.94 8.99 12.19
CA PHE A 306 8.79 8.09 13.00
C PHE A 306 10.00 7.52 12.25
N GLY A 307 10.11 7.75 10.93
CA GLY A 307 11.23 7.25 10.13
C GLY A 307 11.24 5.73 9.92
N PHE A 308 10.10 5.06 10.16
CA PHE A 308 10.01 3.61 9.96
C PHE A 308 10.03 3.26 8.47
N LEU A 309 10.53 2.06 8.15
CA LEU A 309 10.64 1.57 6.77
C LEU A 309 10.05 0.17 6.59
N ASP A 310 10.26 -0.76 7.53
CA ASP A 310 9.74 -2.14 7.42
C ASP A 310 8.21 -2.16 7.51
N THR A 311 7.65 -1.54 8.53
CA THR A 311 6.22 -1.54 8.81
C THR A 311 5.41 -0.84 7.71
N PRO A 312 5.77 0.39 7.27
CA PRO A 312 5.14 1.01 6.10
C PRO A 312 5.20 0.11 4.84
N SER A 313 6.35 -0.52 4.58
CA SER A 313 6.50 -1.42 3.43
C SER A 313 5.59 -2.64 3.52
N ARG A 314 5.46 -3.23 4.71
CA ARG A 314 4.58 -4.37 4.96
C ARG A 314 3.10 -4.00 4.84
N ILE A 315 2.70 -2.82 5.32
CA ILE A 315 1.32 -2.32 5.15
C ILE A 315 1.04 -2.09 3.67
N THR A 316 1.92 -1.37 2.97
CA THR A 316 1.76 -1.03 1.55
C THR A 316 1.67 -2.29 0.68
N LYS A 317 2.53 -3.28 0.92
CA LYS A 317 2.48 -4.58 0.24
C LYS A 317 1.18 -5.32 0.55
N PHE A 318 0.76 -5.35 1.81
CA PHE A 318 -0.50 -5.99 2.19
C PHE A 318 -1.69 -5.36 1.47
N LEU A 319 -1.76 -4.03 1.39
CA LEU A 319 -2.81 -3.33 0.65
C LEU A 319 -2.78 -3.69 -0.84
N ASN A 320 -1.60 -3.73 -1.44
CA ASN A 320 -1.45 -4.09 -2.86
C ASN A 320 -1.94 -5.50 -3.15
N ASP A 321 -1.66 -6.45 -2.25
CA ASP A 321 -2.03 -7.85 -2.42
C ASP A 321 -3.53 -8.11 -2.16
N ASN A 322 -4.19 -7.27 -1.35
CA ASN A 322 -5.56 -7.52 -0.88
C ASN A 322 -6.63 -6.58 -1.46
N PHE A 323 -6.26 -5.43 -2.02
CA PHE A 323 -7.18 -4.43 -2.57
C PHE A 323 -7.03 -4.23 -4.09
N ALA A 324 -6.55 -5.26 -4.80
CA ALA A 324 -6.28 -5.23 -6.23
C ALA A 324 -7.52 -5.02 -7.13
N LEU A 325 -8.73 -5.08 -6.57
CA LEU A 325 -9.98 -4.80 -7.31
C LEU A 325 -10.28 -3.30 -7.43
N SER A 326 -9.54 -2.42 -6.74
CA SER A 326 -9.69 -0.97 -6.87
C SER A 326 -8.48 -0.36 -7.57
N ASP A 327 -8.70 0.12 -8.80
CA ASP A 327 -7.65 0.74 -9.61
C ASP A 327 -7.11 2.02 -8.97
N ALA A 328 -8.00 2.84 -8.38
CA ALA A 328 -7.61 4.04 -7.65
C ALA A 328 -6.67 3.74 -6.47
N VAL A 329 -6.87 2.62 -5.76
CA VAL A 329 -5.97 2.21 -4.68
C VAL A 329 -4.65 1.71 -5.26
N ALA A 330 -4.69 0.89 -6.32
CA ALA A 330 -3.49 0.33 -6.95
C ALA A 330 -2.54 1.42 -7.48
N GLU A 331 -3.08 2.49 -8.09
CA GLU A 331 -2.27 3.61 -8.60
C GLU A 331 -1.45 4.27 -7.49
N HIS A 332 -2.08 4.59 -6.35
CA HIS A 332 -1.40 5.18 -5.21
C HIS A 332 -0.33 4.24 -4.62
N LEU A 333 -0.65 2.96 -4.46
CA LEU A 333 0.28 1.99 -3.87
C LEU A 333 1.49 1.73 -4.76
N SER A 334 1.35 1.79 -6.08
CA SER A 334 2.49 1.65 -7.00
C SER A 334 3.56 2.73 -6.75
N THR A 335 3.13 3.96 -6.48
CA THR A 335 4.00 5.09 -6.14
C THR A 335 4.64 4.89 -4.78
N ASP A 336 3.87 4.47 -3.78
CA ASP A 336 4.38 4.23 -2.42
C ASP A 336 5.43 3.11 -2.39
N ILE A 337 5.19 2.02 -3.11
CA ILE A 337 6.14 0.89 -3.22
C ILE A 337 7.46 1.36 -3.83
N ALA A 338 7.41 2.15 -4.90
CA ALA A 338 8.61 2.69 -5.54
C ALA A 338 9.39 3.60 -4.59
N TYR A 339 8.68 4.48 -3.88
CA TYR A 339 9.27 5.40 -2.91
C TYR A 339 9.93 4.64 -1.74
N LEU A 340 9.23 3.70 -1.11
CA LEU A 340 9.75 2.96 0.05
C LEU A 340 10.95 2.09 -0.33
N LYS A 341 10.96 1.47 -1.52
CA LYS A 341 12.13 0.75 -2.03
C LYS A 341 13.34 1.66 -2.21
N ALA A 342 13.14 2.86 -2.76
CA ALA A 342 14.24 3.82 -2.91
C ALA A 342 14.78 4.30 -1.56
N ALA A 343 13.90 4.50 -0.57
CA ALA A 343 14.29 4.87 0.78
C ALA A 343 15.08 3.75 1.50
N GLU A 344 14.65 2.49 1.35
CA GLU A 344 15.35 1.32 1.90
C GLU A 344 16.75 1.16 1.28
N GLU A 345 16.84 1.27 -0.05
CA GLU A 345 18.12 1.21 -0.78
C GLU A 345 19.05 2.37 -0.41
N GLY A 346 18.50 3.59 -0.26
CA GLY A 346 19.25 4.75 0.19
C GLY A 346 19.83 4.57 1.60
N LYS A 347 19.04 4.01 2.52
CA LYS A 347 19.49 3.69 3.88
C LYS A 347 20.60 2.64 3.86
N ARG A 348 20.38 1.53 3.13
CA ARG A 348 21.38 0.45 2.99
C ARG A 348 22.70 0.98 2.45
N LYS A 349 22.64 1.79 1.39
CA LYS A 349 23.84 2.41 0.80
C LYS A 349 24.53 3.35 1.78
N SER A 350 23.79 4.17 2.51
CA SER A 350 24.37 5.05 3.54
C SER A 350 25.07 4.25 4.64
N GLU A 351 24.48 3.15 5.09
CA GLU A 351 25.08 2.25 6.07
C GLU A 351 26.34 1.57 5.52
N GLU A 352 26.32 1.14 4.25
CA GLU A 352 27.48 0.58 3.56
C GLU A 352 28.62 1.59 3.41
N ASP A 353 28.30 2.80 2.95
CA ASP A 353 29.25 3.91 2.81
C ASP A 353 29.87 4.29 4.17
N GLU A 354 29.06 4.31 5.24
CA GLU A 354 29.54 4.53 6.60
C GLU A 354 30.48 3.40 7.05
N GLN A 355 30.10 2.14 6.88
CA GLN A 355 30.94 1.00 7.23
C GLN A 355 32.25 0.97 6.43
N GLU A 356 32.20 1.30 5.13
CA GLU A 356 33.39 1.42 4.29
C GLU A 356 34.29 2.55 4.80
N PHE A 357 33.73 3.71 5.15
CA PHE A 357 34.48 4.81 5.75
C PHE A 357 35.15 4.39 7.06
N LEU A 358 34.43 3.74 7.98
CA LEU A 358 34.96 3.27 9.27
C LEU A 358 36.13 2.28 9.06
N ARG A 359 36.02 1.38 8.08
CA ARG A 359 37.10 0.46 7.70
C ARG A 359 38.29 1.19 7.11
N ALA A 360 38.05 2.16 6.22
CA ALA A 360 39.09 2.91 5.53
C ALA A 360 39.96 3.72 6.51
N ILE A 361 39.36 4.32 7.54
CA ILE A 361 40.09 5.13 8.53
C ILE A 361 40.78 4.30 9.62
N THR A 362 40.42 3.03 9.80
CA THR A 362 40.98 2.19 10.88
C THR A 362 42.36 1.67 10.50
N TYR A 363 43.35 1.88 11.37
CA TYR A 363 44.71 1.38 11.20
C TYR A 363 45.44 1.25 12.54
N SER A 364 46.35 0.29 12.61
CA SER A 364 47.19 0.06 13.78
C SER A 364 48.54 -0.50 13.37
N ALA A 365 49.61 -0.07 14.04
CA ALA A 365 50.96 -0.60 13.83
C ALA A 365 51.81 -0.51 15.11
N GLU A 366 52.94 -1.22 15.10
CA GLU A 366 53.94 -1.17 16.18
C GLU A 366 55.18 -0.38 15.76
N ILE A 367 55.55 0.60 16.59
CA ILE A 367 56.74 1.44 16.42
C ILE A 367 57.70 1.14 17.60
N GLY A 368 58.94 0.79 17.28
CA GLY A 368 59.98 0.46 18.27
C GLY A 368 60.83 -0.75 17.87
N ALA A 369 62.03 -0.88 18.46
CA ALA A 369 62.98 -1.96 18.17
C ALA A 369 63.00 -3.04 19.28
N MET A 370 63.26 -2.64 20.53
CA MET A 370 63.31 -3.54 21.70
C MET A 370 62.03 -3.47 22.55
N PHE A 371 61.49 -2.26 22.72
CA PHE A 371 60.16 -2.01 23.28
C PHE A 371 59.30 -1.42 22.17
N LYS A 372 58.12 -1.99 21.95
CA LYS A 372 57.22 -1.58 20.88
C LYS A 372 55.99 -0.91 21.47
N ASP A 373 55.71 0.29 20.99
CA ASP A 373 54.48 1.02 21.31
C ASP A 373 53.50 0.90 20.14
N LYS A 374 52.21 0.79 20.46
CA LYS A 374 51.13 0.73 19.47
C LYS A 374 50.71 2.15 19.06
N VAL A 375 50.74 2.43 17.77
CA VAL A 375 50.06 3.57 17.16
C VAL A 375 48.77 3.09 16.51
N SER A 376 47.68 3.83 16.67
CA SER A 376 46.42 3.49 16.03
C SER A 376 45.52 4.68 15.76
N ILE A 377 44.71 4.58 14.71
CA ILE A 377 43.60 5.46 14.41
C ILE A 377 42.35 4.59 14.17
N SER A 378 41.22 5.01 14.70
CA SER A 378 39.93 4.32 14.59
C SER A 378 38.80 5.34 14.79
N PRO A 379 37.51 4.98 14.66
CA PRO A 379 36.39 5.88 14.95
C PRO A 379 36.44 6.49 16.36
N ALA A 380 37.04 5.78 17.33
CA ALA A 380 37.20 6.29 18.70
C ALA A 380 38.23 7.43 18.81
N GLY A 381 39.18 7.55 17.88
CA GLY A 381 40.25 8.53 17.96
C GLY A 381 41.62 8.02 17.53
N ILE A 382 42.63 8.87 17.75
CA ILE A 382 44.04 8.60 17.46
C ILE A 382 44.75 8.34 18.79
N SER A 383 45.44 7.20 18.88
CA SER A 383 46.14 6.76 20.10
C SER A 383 47.62 6.54 19.85
N TRP A 384 48.45 6.97 20.80
CA TRP A 384 49.88 6.74 20.81
C TRP A 384 50.43 6.74 22.23
N LYS A 385 51.08 5.64 22.63
CA LYS A 385 51.53 5.38 24.01
C LYS A 385 50.35 5.54 24.99
N ASN A 386 50.47 6.42 25.99
CA ASN A 386 49.43 6.68 26.98
C ASN A 386 48.50 7.85 26.58
N ASN A 387 48.59 8.36 25.34
CA ASN A 387 47.78 9.48 24.85
C ASN A 387 46.70 8.99 23.89
N HIS A 388 45.55 9.66 23.94
CA HIS A 388 44.41 9.44 23.06
C HIS A 388 43.66 10.75 22.84
N ILE A 389 43.32 11.06 21.58
CA ILE A 389 42.46 12.20 21.22
C ILE A 389 41.34 11.69 20.30
N ALA A 390 40.09 11.95 20.66
CA ALA A 390 38.92 11.62 19.85
C ALA A 390 38.96 12.39 18.51
N LEU A 391 38.53 11.77 17.41
CA LEU A 391 38.61 12.39 16.07
C LEU A 391 37.93 13.77 16.02
N GLU A 392 36.79 13.89 16.69
CA GLU A 392 36.01 15.12 16.80
C GLU A 392 36.71 16.22 17.61
N ALA A 393 37.57 15.86 18.55
CA ALA A 393 38.31 16.82 19.38
C ALA A 393 39.58 17.38 18.70
N VAL A 394 40.06 16.74 17.63
CA VAL A 394 41.31 17.17 16.97
C VAL A 394 41.13 18.53 16.30
N THR A 395 41.76 19.56 16.85
CA THR A 395 41.76 20.91 16.25
C THR A 395 43.05 21.19 15.47
N ARG A 396 44.12 20.41 15.70
CA ARG A 396 45.46 20.70 15.17
C ARG A 396 46.19 19.45 14.68
N ILE A 397 46.72 19.52 13.46
CA ILE A 397 47.51 18.45 12.83
C ILE A 397 48.79 19.01 12.19
N ARG A 398 49.88 18.26 12.28
CA ARG A 398 51.19 18.55 11.65
C ARG A 398 51.86 17.24 11.23
N TRP A 399 52.62 17.26 10.14
CA TRP A 399 53.44 16.10 9.78
C TRP A 399 54.54 16.48 8.79
N GLY A 400 55.67 15.77 8.83
CA GLY A 400 56.74 15.97 7.86
C GLY A 400 57.87 14.95 8.01
N GLY A 401 58.83 14.99 7.07
CA GLY A 401 59.99 14.11 7.06
C GLY A 401 61.30 14.91 7.05
N THR A 402 62.29 14.45 7.81
CA THR A 402 63.63 15.01 7.90
C THR A 402 64.64 14.00 7.36
N ARG A 403 65.27 14.31 6.24
CA ARG A 403 66.29 13.46 5.61
C ARG A 403 67.62 13.64 6.33
N HIS A 404 68.25 12.54 6.72
CA HIS A 404 69.57 12.56 7.35
C HIS A 404 70.65 12.12 6.36
N SER A 405 71.83 12.73 6.46
CA SER A 405 73.02 12.33 5.71
C SER A 405 74.28 12.47 6.57
N ILE A 406 75.21 11.53 6.44
CA ILE A 406 76.54 11.62 7.04
C ILE A 406 77.55 11.67 5.89
N ASN A 407 78.38 12.72 5.83
CA ASN A 407 79.34 12.95 4.74
C ASN A 407 78.72 12.87 3.34
N GLY A 408 77.50 13.40 3.17
CA GLY A 408 76.77 13.39 1.90
C GLY A 408 76.06 12.07 1.55
N ILE A 409 76.22 11.01 2.36
CA ILE A 409 75.54 9.72 2.16
C ILE A 409 74.22 9.70 2.93
N PRO A 410 73.06 9.50 2.27
CA PRO A 410 71.76 9.42 2.95
C PRO A 410 71.68 8.26 3.95
N THR A 411 71.31 8.55 5.20
CA THR A 411 71.19 7.55 6.29
C THR A 411 69.73 7.21 6.64
N GLY A 412 68.78 7.71 5.85
CA GLY A 412 67.35 7.50 6.03
C GLY A 412 66.58 8.80 6.30
N THR A 413 65.27 8.67 6.52
CA THR A 413 64.38 9.79 6.84
C THR A 413 63.66 9.51 8.15
N ALA A 414 63.65 10.49 9.05
CA ALA A 414 62.81 10.46 10.25
C ALA A 414 61.51 11.20 9.95
N PHE A 415 60.38 10.60 10.26
CA PHE A 415 59.06 11.17 10.06
C PHE A 415 58.42 11.54 11.39
N MET A 416 57.69 12.65 11.39
CA MET A 416 56.98 13.20 12.53
C MET A 416 55.52 13.40 12.14
N ILE A 417 54.61 13.00 13.03
CA ILE A 417 53.17 13.29 12.97
C ILE A 417 52.77 13.84 14.32
N ALA A 418 52.18 15.03 14.38
CA ALA A 418 51.62 15.58 15.61
C ALA A 418 50.13 15.84 15.46
N VAL A 419 49.40 15.51 16.53
CA VAL A 419 47.96 15.67 16.64
C VAL A 419 47.66 16.36 17.96
N GLY A 420 46.73 17.31 17.96
CA GLY A 420 46.33 18.07 19.15
C GLY A 420 44.86 18.46 19.16
N ASP A 421 44.35 18.60 20.37
CA ASP A 421 43.06 19.21 20.72
C ASP A 421 43.32 20.52 21.48
N ASP A 422 42.28 21.19 21.96
CA ASP A 422 42.45 22.49 22.65
C ASP A 422 43.24 22.41 23.97
N ARG A 423 43.48 21.22 24.52
CA ARG A 423 44.11 21.03 25.83
C ARG A 423 45.47 20.36 25.78
N SER A 424 45.74 19.58 24.74
CA SER A 424 46.85 18.65 24.68
C SER A 424 47.31 18.40 23.25
N SER A 425 48.52 17.87 23.11
CA SER A 425 49.02 17.34 21.84
C SER A 425 50.04 16.25 22.10
N PHE A 426 50.22 15.37 21.14
CA PHE A 426 51.29 14.38 21.17
C PHE A 426 51.90 14.22 19.77
N THR A 427 53.13 13.71 19.77
CA THR A 427 53.94 13.50 18.57
C THR A 427 54.28 12.02 18.42
N ILE A 428 54.10 11.51 17.21
CA ILE A 428 54.47 10.17 16.76
C ILE A 428 55.68 10.31 15.85
N ASP A 429 56.82 9.79 16.30
CA ASP A 429 58.05 9.74 15.53
C ASP A 429 58.29 8.33 15.01
N THR A 430 58.61 8.20 13.72
CA THR A 430 58.90 6.90 13.09
C THR A 430 59.93 7.03 11.98
N ARG A 431 60.75 5.99 11.79
CA ARG A 431 61.61 5.83 10.60
C ARG A 431 60.99 4.92 9.54
N LYS A 432 59.81 4.35 9.80
CA LYS A 432 59.08 3.47 8.89
C LYS A 432 58.15 4.33 8.02
N SER A 433 58.53 4.56 6.76
CA SER A 433 57.76 5.36 5.79
C SER A 433 56.36 4.83 5.56
N GLU A 434 56.16 3.51 5.59
CA GLU A 434 54.85 2.87 5.42
C GLU A 434 53.89 3.23 6.56
N ILE A 435 54.34 3.19 7.82
CA ILE A 435 53.52 3.58 8.97
C ILE A 435 53.17 5.07 8.86
N TYR A 436 54.16 5.91 8.50
CA TYR A 436 53.93 7.34 8.30
C TYR A 436 52.85 7.61 7.24
N ALA A 437 53.00 7.04 6.04
CA ALA A 437 52.06 7.25 4.95
C ALA A 437 50.64 6.78 5.30
N ASN A 438 50.53 5.60 5.93
CA ASN A 438 49.23 5.06 6.35
C ASN A 438 48.53 5.90 7.42
N MET A 439 49.28 6.44 8.38
CA MET A 439 48.75 7.32 9.41
C MET A 439 48.31 8.67 8.84
N VAL A 440 49.16 9.32 8.02
CA VAL A 440 48.84 10.64 7.44
C VAL A 440 47.62 10.57 6.53
N ASP A 441 47.52 9.56 5.66
CA ASP A 441 46.36 9.38 4.78
C ASP A 441 45.05 9.25 5.58
N ARG A 442 45.07 8.45 6.65
CA ARG A 442 43.88 8.23 7.49
C ARG A 442 43.53 9.42 8.37
N ILE A 443 44.54 10.12 8.91
CA ILE A 443 44.32 11.39 9.63
C ILE A 443 43.74 12.44 8.67
N TRP A 444 44.22 12.52 7.43
CA TRP A 444 43.67 13.44 6.44
C TRP A 444 42.20 13.13 6.13
N ARG A 445 41.87 11.86 5.87
CA ARG A 445 40.49 11.39 5.64
C ARG A 445 39.57 11.62 6.83
N ALA A 446 40.02 11.31 8.05
CA ALA A 446 39.20 11.38 9.26
C ALA A 446 39.05 12.80 9.82
N VAL A 447 40.09 13.65 9.67
CA VAL A 447 40.18 14.94 10.35
C VAL A 447 40.54 16.09 9.41
N GLY A 448 41.48 15.89 8.49
CA GLY A 448 42.00 16.94 7.61
C GLY A 448 40.91 17.62 6.77
N VAL A 449 40.03 16.84 6.15
CA VAL A 449 38.88 17.37 5.36
C VAL A 449 37.93 18.18 6.24
N ARG A 450 37.65 17.72 7.45
CA ARG A 450 36.78 18.42 8.42
C ARG A 450 37.36 19.78 8.80
N LEU A 451 38.65 19.81 9.16
CA LEU A 451 39.35 21.05 9.51
C LEU A 451 39.38 22.02 8.33
N LEU A 452 39.55 21.53 7.10
CA LEU A 452 39.49 22.34 5.89
C LEU A 452 38.11 22.99 5.73
N VAL A 453 37.03 22.20 5.79
CA VAL A 453 35.65 22.71 5.68
C VAL A 453 35.35 23.74 6.77
N GLN A 454 35.77 23.48 8.00
CA GLN A 454 35.62 24.42 9.10
C GLN A 454 36.38 25.73 8.84
N THR A 455 37.63 25.65 8.39
CA THR A 455 38.45 26.82 8.04
C THR A 455 37.75 27.68 6.98
N VAL A 456 37.22 27.06 5.92
CA VAL A 456 36.49 27.78 4.86
C VAL A 456 35.21 28.45 5.39
N LYS A 457 34.45 27.77 6.27
CA LYS A 457 33.25 28.35 6.92
C LYS A 457 33.61 29.55 7.79
N GLU A 458 34.69 29.48 8.56
CA GLU A 458 35.18 30.58 9.40
C GLU A 458 35.61 31.78 8.55
N LEU A 459 36.33 31.55 7.44
CA LEU A 459 36.69 32.60 6.49
C LEU A 459 35.46 33.25 5.86
N LYS A 460 34.45 32.45 5.45
CA LYS A 460 33.17 32.95 4.92
C LYS A 460 32.42 33.83 5.93
N ALA A 461 32.55 33.54 7.22
CA ALA A 461 32.01 34.34 8.31
C ALA A 461 32.82 35.62 8.62
N GLY A 462 33.90 35.89 7.87
CA GLY A 462 34.75 37.07 8.01
C GLY A 462 35.92 36.90 8.97
N ALA A 463 36.25 35.68 9.41
CA ALA A 463 37.39 35.45 10.28
C ALA A 463 38.72 35.76 9.58
N ALA A 464 39.70 36.20 10.37
CA ALA A 464 41.10 36.31 9.97
C ALA A 464 41.91 35.24 10.72
N ILE A 465 42.25 34.15 10.02
CA ILE A 465 42.82 32.94 10.63
C ILE A 465 44.34 33.00 10.54
N ARG A 466 45.02 32.82 11.67
CA ARG A 466 46.48 32.83 11.73
C ARG A 466 47.05 31.44 11.48
N PHE A 467 48.00 31.34 10.55
CA PHE A 467 48.84 30.17 10.32
C PHE A 467 50.30 30.60 10.44
N GLY A 468 50.96 30.24 11.53
CA GLY A 468 52.30 30.75 11.85
C GLY A 468 52.35 32.28 11.79
N GLN A 469 53.15 32.83 10.87
CA GLN A 469 53.28 34.27 10.65
C GLN A 469 52.35 34.84 9.56
N ALA A 470 51.56 34.00 8.89
CA ALA A 470 50.57 34.43 7.91
C ALA A 470 49.20 34.64 8.56
N ILE A 471 48.45 35.64 8.09
CA ILE A 471 47.05 35.84 8.47
C ILE A 471 46.20 35.74 7.21
N VAL A 472 45.37 34.71 7.15
CA VAL A 472 44.53 34.38 6.00
C VAL A 472 43.13 34.95 6.21
N ARG A 473 42.61 35.62 5.18
CA ARG A 473 41.25 36.14 5.08
C ARG A 473 40.59 35.57 3.83
N ASP A 474 39.27 35.73 3.72
CA ASP A 474 38.54 35.20 2.58
C ASP A 474 39.05 35.75 1.23
N ASP A 475 39.39 37.03 1.20
CA ASP A 475 39.79 37.80 0.01
C ASP A 475 41.32 37.99 -0.16
N GLY A 476 42.13 37.49 0.78
CA GLY A 476 43.57 37.62 0.68
C GLY A 476 44.35 37.13 1.89
N VAL A 477 45.60 37.54 1.98
CA VAL A 477 46.54 37.12 3.04
C VAL A 477 47.41 38.28 3.48
N THR A 478 47.77 38.31 4.75
CA THR A 478 48.83 39.19 5.29
C THR A 478 50.10 38.38 5.46
N LEU A 479 51.17 38.82 4.80
CA LEU A 479 52.51 38.24 4.86
C LEU A 479 53.48 39.21 5.53
N LEU A 480 54.72 38.78 5.73
CA LEU A 480 55.79 39.64 6.24
C LEU A 480 56.77 40.04 5.13
N ARG A 481 57.15 41.32 5.12
CA ARG A 481 58.30 41.80 4.36
C ARG A 481 59.57 41.66 5.21
N HIS A 482 60.54 40.92 4.69
CA HIS A 482 61.85 40.74 5.29
C HIS A 482 62.76 41.93 4.95
N LYS A 483 63.18 42.66 5.99
CA LYS A 483 64.14 43.78 5.86
C LYS A 483 65.53 43.33 6.30
N VAL A 484 66.56 43.80 5.59
CA VAL A 484 67.97 43.55 5.96
C VAL A 484 68.34 44.30 7.24
N PHE A 485 67.69 45.45 7.48
CA PHE A 485 67.81 46.25 8.71
C PHE A 485 66.42 46.77 9.10
N GLY A 486 66.02 46.60 10.37
CA GLY A 486 64.73 47.02 10.92
C GLY A 486 63.72 45.88 11.12
N VAL A 487 62.56 46.21 11.73
CA VAL A 487 61.49 45.24 12.01
C VAL A 487 60.74 44.88 10.73
N ASN A 488 60.44 43.58 10.56
CA ASN A 488 59.60 43.10 9.46
C ASN A 488 58.22 43.75 9.50
N GLU A 489 57.72 44.15 8.34
CA GLU A 489 56.42 44.82 8.23
C GLU A 489 55.36 43.90 7.64
N PRO A 490 54.12 43.92 8.16
CA PRO A 490 53.01 43.18 7.58
C PRO A 490 52.58 43.81 6.24
N VAL A 491 52.36 42.98 5.23
CA VAL A 491 51.90 43.38 3.90
C VAL A 491 50.64 42.57 3.57
N SER A 492 49.51 43.26 3.39
CA SER A 492 48.27 42.63 2.93
C SER A 492 48.27 42.53 1.40
N LEU A 493 47.99 41.34 0.89
CA LEU A 493 47.92 41.02 -0.52
C LEU A 493 46.59 40.33 -0.82
N THR A 494 46.02 40.61 -1.98
CA THR A 494 44.93 39.83 -2.54
C THR A 494 45.45 38.49 -3.05
N TRP A 495 44.56 37.50 -3.22
CA TRP A 495 44.98 36.19 -3.75
C TRP A 495 45.60 36.24 -5.15
N ARG A 496 45.27 37.26 -5.96
CA ARG A 496 45.85 37.47 -7.31
C ARG A 496 47.32 37.90 -7.26
N GLU A 497 47.74 38.53 -6.17
CA GLU A 497 49.10 39.06 -5.99
C GLU A 497 50.07 38.02 -5.41
N VAL A 498 49.60 36.80 -5.16
CA VAL A 498 50.31 35.78 -4.41
C VAL A 498 50.64 34.56 -5.27
N ASN A 499 51.77 33.93 -5.00
CA ASN A 499 52.11 32.59 -5.45
C ASN A 499 52.41 31.68 -4.25
N ILE A 500 52.30 30.37 -4.46
CA ILE A 500 52.59 29.35 -3.47
C ILE A 500 53.60 28.34 -4.01
N TRP A 501 54.45 27.82 -3.14
CA TRP A 501 55.39 26.74 -3.46
C TRP A 501 55.81 26.02 -2.18
N SER A 502 56.41 24.84 -2.30
CA SER A 502 56.88 24.06 -1.15
C SER A 502 58.37 23.77 -1.33
N GLN A 503 59.17 24.07 -0.31
CA GLN A 503 60.62 23.90 -0.35
C GLN A 503 61.16 23.63 1.06
N ASP A 504 62.15 22.73 1.16
CA ASP A 504 62.90 22.45 2.40
C ASP A 504 62.01 22.21 3.64
N GLY A 505 60.90 21.49 3.47
CA GLY A 505 59.97 21.17 4.56
C GLY A 505 59.07 22.33 5.01
N ASN A 506 58.95 23.38 4.19
CA ASN A 506 58.04 24.50 4.41
C ASN A 506 57.10 24.72 3.22
N PHE A 507 55.86 25.11 3.52
CA PHE A 507 54.90 25.68 2.58
C PHE A 507 55.07 27.19 2.55
N PHE A 508 55.34 27.76 1.38
CA PHE A 508 55.55 29.17 1.21
C PHE A 508 54.37 29.85 0.55
N ILE A 509 54.05 31.04 1.07
CA ILE A 509 53.13 31.99 0.46
C ILE A 509 53.94 33.28 0.25
N GLY A 510 54.01 33.78 -0.99
CA GLY A 510 54.83 34.94 -1.33
C GLY A 510 54.16 35.87 -2.33
N SER A 511 54.65 37.12 -2.37
CA SER A 511 54.24 38.08 -3.40
C SER A 511 54.81 37.69 -4.77
N ARG A 512 53.99 37.80 -5.82
CA ARG A 512 54.43 37.64 -7.21
C ARG A 512 55.41 38.71 -7.67
N THR A 513 55.34 39.91 -7.08
CA THR A 513 56.10 41.09 -7.52
C THR A 513 57.23 41.46 -6.59
N ASP A 514 57.15 41.05 -5.31
CA ASP A 514 58.12 41.43 -4.28
C ASP A 514 58.73 40.20 -3.58
N LYS A 515 59.95 39.85 -3.98
CA LYS A 515 60.68 38.70 -3.43
C LYS A 515 61.01 38.82 -1.94
N LYS A 516 60.89 40.01 -1.35
CA LYS A 516 61.10 40.21 0.10
C LYS A 516 59.83 39.95 0.92
N VAL A 517 58.67 39.81 0.27
CA VAL A 517 57.38 39.59 0.95
C VAL A 517 57.00 38.12 0.83
N TYR A 518 57.25 37.35 1.90
CA TYR A 518 56.88 35.95 1.96
C TYR A 518 56.81 35.45 3.40
N VAL A 519 56.07 34.36 3.60
CA VAL A 519 56.11 33.56 4.83
C VAL A 519 56.37 32.12 4.44
N GLY A 520 57.33 31.48 5.12
CA GLY A 520 57.54 30.03 5.08
C GLY A 520 56.92 29.41 6.32
N LEU A 521 56.01 28.45 6.12
CA LEU A 521 55.29 27.74 7.17
C LEU A 521 55.79 26.30 7.23
N SER A 522 56.35 25.89 8.37
CA SER A 522 56.91 24.56 8.55
C SER A 522 55.82 23.51 8.70
N TYR A 523 55.89 22.44 7.91
CA TYR A 523 54.96 21.32 8.06
C TYR A 523 55.05 20.58 9.40
N GLN A 524 56.18 20.71 10.11
CA GLN A 524 56.41 20.07 11.41
C GLN A 524 56.15 21.02 12.58
N ASN A 525 56.42 22.31 12.42
CA ASN A 525 56.37 23.27 13.55
C ASN A 525 55.08 24.10 13.55
N ASP A 526 54.59 24.53 12.40
CA ASP A 526 53.39 25.36 12.30
C ASP A 526 52.14 24.48 12.20
N GLU A 527 51.09 24.86 12.93
CA GLU A 527 49.86 24.08 13.05
C GLU A 527 49.01 24.18 11.77
N ASN A 528 48.40 23.05 11.38
CA ASN A 528 47.44 22.97 10.28
C ASN A 528 47.98 23.43 8.90
N VAL A 529 49.30 23.50 8.70
CA VAL A 529 49.90 23.78 7.39
C VAL A 529 49.41 22.82 6.29
N PRO A 530 49.26 21.49 6.52
CA PRO A 530 48.68 20.61 5.51
C PRO A 530 47.24 20.98 5.11
N VAL A 531 46.44 21.49 6.06
CA VAL A 531 45.07 21.97 5.80
C VAL A 531 45.11 23.22 4.94
N LEU A 532 45.94 24.19 5.32
CA LEU A 532 46.13 25.45 4.61
C LEU A 532 46.60 25.25 3.17
N GLU A 533 47.65 24.43 2.96
CA GLU A 533 48.19 24.17 1.63
C GLU A 533 47.15 23.55 0.73
N ASN A 534 46.44 22.52 1.18
CA ASN A 534 45.40 21.86 0.38
C ASN A 534 44.25 22.82 0.08
N MET A 535 43.82 23.63 1.05
CA MET A 535 42.79 24.64 0.85
C MET A 535 43.19 25.67 -0.22
N ILE A 536 44.36 26.31 -0.09
CA ILE A 536 44.81 27.34 -1.04
C ILE A 536 45.12 26.72 -2.40
N SER A 537 45.74 25.54 -2.45
CA SER A 537 46.04 24.85 -3.70
C SER A 537 44.77 24.46 -4.46
N ALA A 538 43.72 24.03 -3.77
CA ALA A 538 42.42 23.75 -4.37
C ALA A 538 41.74 25.04 -4.83
N PHE A 539 41.76 26.09 -4.00
CA PHE A 539 41.21 27.40 -4.33
C PHE A 539 41.87 28.02 -5.57
N PHE A 540 43.19 27.98 -5.71
CA PHE A 540 43.89 28.54 -6.88
C PHE A 540 43.49 27.88 -8.20
N LYS A 541 43.00 26.63 -8.18
CA LYS A 541 42.46 25.95 -9.37
C LYS A 541 41.10 26.49 -9.80
N THR A 542 40.36 27.17 -8.92
CA THR A 542 39.02 27.71 -9.22
C THR A 542 39.06 29.02 -10.01
N GLY A 543 40.16 29.78 -9.92
CA GLY A 543 40.27 31.12 -10.52
C GLY A 543 39.35 32.19 -9.90
N ARG A 544 38.69 31.89 -8.78
CA ARG A 544 37.80 32.82 -8.06
C ARG A 544 38.60 33.77 -7.15
N ASP A 545 37.95 34.82 -6.66
CA ASP A 545 38.59 35.87 -5.84
C ASP A 545 38.52 35.62 -4.33
N ARG A 546 37.71 34.64 -3.88
CA ARG A 546 37.47 34.36 -2.46
C ARG A 546 37.57 32.87 -2.14
N VAL A 547 38.24 32.51 -1.06
CA VAL A 547 38.43 31.10 -0.63
C VAL A 547 37.11 30.44 -0.25
N SER A 548 36.17 31.19 0.31
CA SER A 548 34.84 30.74 0.72
C SER A 548 34.01 30.12 -0.42
N THR A 549 34.39 30.41 -1.66
CA THR A 549 33.73 29.89 -2.87
C THR A 549 34.20 28.49 -3.26
N LEU A 550 35.09 27.85 -2.48
CA LEU A 550 35.62 26.52 -2.78
C LEU A 550 34.53 25.43 -2.84
N PHE A 551 33.43 25.62 -2.12
CA PHE A 551 32.30 24.68 -2.03
C PHE A 551 31.00 25.21 -2.66
N ASP A 552 31.07 26.35 -3.38
CA ASP A 552 29.93 27.01 -4.01
C ASP A 552 29.76 26.61 -5.50
#